data_AF-A0A2P5DIG5-F1
#
_entry.id   AF-A0A2P5DIG5-F1
#
_cell.length_a   1.000
_cell.length_b   1.000
_cell.length_c   1.000
_cell.angle_alpha   90.00
_cell.angle_beta   90.00
_cell.angle_gamma   90.00
#
_symmetry.space_group_name_H-M   'P 1'
#
loop_
_entity.id
_entity.type
_entity.pdbx_description
1 polymer ?
#
loop_
_entity_poly.entity_id
_entity_poly.type
_entity_poly.pdbx_seq_one_letter_code
_entity_poly.pdbx_strand_id
1 'polypeptide(L)'
;MDRFRQSFTTIDTYFANYVETAWKEFKNSGEKVDWDQQSALQKYILGGCLACSFSWIEIDQVYIPVNVETLEHWILLVLDISTRTITVYNSSKGDKDDDTIIREKIEPMATLLPFC
;
A
#
# COMPACT_ATOMS: atom_id res chain seq x y z
N MET A 1 -14.29 19.87 -18.09
CA MET A 1 -13.40 18.70 -18.06
C MET A 1 -14.15 17.57 -17.37
N ASP A 2 -14.16 16.40 -17.99
CA ASP A 2 -15.07 15.28 -17.74
C ASP A 2 -15.03 14.75 -16.29
N ARG A 3 -16.21 14.71 -15.66
CA ARG A 3 -16.44 14.29 -14.27
C ARG A 3 -16.51 12.75 -14.11
N PHE A 4 -15.89 11.97 -15.02
CA PHE A 4 -16.06 10.50 -15.08
C PHE A 4 -14.76 9.69 -15.22
N ARG A 5 -13.58 10.31 -15.14
CA ARG A 5 -12.32 9.56 -15.23
C ARG A 5 -11.65 9.53 -13.86
N GLN A 6 -11.76 8.40 -13.17
CA GLN A 6 -10.98 8.13 -11.96
C GLN A 6 -9.50 8.15 -12.32
N SER A 7 -8.73 8.97 -11.59
CA SER A 7 -7.30 9.10 -11.73
C SER A 7 -6.59 8.11 -10.80
N PHE A 8 -5.52 7.47 -11.28
CA PHE A 8 -4.86 6.43 -10.51
C PHE A 8 -3.40 6.25 -10.88
N THR A 9 -2.66 5.59 -9.98
CA THR A 9 -1.35 5.02 -10.27
C THR A 9 -1.30 3.56 -9.82
N THR A 10 -0.42 2.78 -10.45
CA THR A 10 -0.07 1.44 -9.99
C THR A 10 1.38 1.47 -9.51
N ILE A 11 1.66 0.85 -8.37
CA ILE A 11 3.02 0.68 -7.87
C ILE A 11 3.50 -0.75 -8.08
N ASP A 12 4.81 -0.95 -8.00
CA ASP A 12 5.39 -2.26 -8.20
C ASP A 12 5.30 -3.14 -6.94
N THR A 13 5.80 -4.37 -7.08
CA THR A 13 5.77 -5.39 -6.05
C THR A 13 6.80 -5.16 -4.94
N TYR A 14 7.78 -4.27 -5.13
CA TYR A 14 8.79 -3.98 -4.11
C TYR A 14 8.26 -3.05 -3.03
N PHE A 15 7.24 -2.25 -3.33
CA PHE A 15 6.63 -1.33 -2.38
C PHE A 15 6.29 -1.98 -1.03
N ALA A 16 5.65 -3.15 -1.07
CA ALA A 16 5.24 -3.87 0.14
C ALA A 16 6.43 -4.18 1.06
N ASN A 17 7.59 -4.52 0.50
CA ASN A 17 8.80 -4.83 1.26
C ASN A 17 9.37 -3.60 1.99
N TYR A 18 9.26 -2.42 1.37
CA TYR A 18 9.64 -1.16 2.02
C TYR A 18 8.71 -0.83 3.19
N VAL A 19 7.40 -1.04 3.02
CA VAL A 19 6.42 -0.86 4.12
C VAL A 19 6.70 -1.83 5.27
N GLU A 20 7.02 -3.09 4.98
CA GLU A 20 7.39 -4.07 6.02
C GLU A 20 8.65 -3.69 6.78
N THR A 21 9.62 -3.08 6.09
CA THR A 21 10.86 -2.61 6.73
C THR A 21 10.54 -1.46 7.69
N ALA A 22 9.78 -0.46 7.22
CA ALA A 22 9.29 0.63 8.05
C ALA A 22 8.44 0.13 9.24
N TRP A 23 7.68 -0.95 9.06
CA TRP A 23 6.87 -1.55 10.14
C TRP A 23 7.70 -2.16 11.25
N LYS A 24 8.80 -2.82 10.90
CA LYS A 24 9.74 -3.35 11.90
C LYS A 24 10.34 -2.21 12.71
N GLU A 25 10.72 -1.11 12.06
CA GLU A 25 11.26 0.08 12.72
C GLU A 25 10.22 0.79 13.60
N PHE A 26 8.98 0.92 13.11
CA PHE A 26 7.85 1.45 13.87
C PHE A 26 7.59 0.67 15.16
N LYS A 27 7.59 -0.67 15.09
CA LYS A 27 7.40 -1.51 16.29
C LYS A 27 8.57 -1.42 17.26
N ASN A 28 9.80 -1.31 16.76
CA ASN A 28 11.00 -1.24 17.60
C ASN A 28 11.19 0.12 18.29
N SER A 29 10.63 1.19 17.74
CA SER A 29 10.78 2.57 18.22
C SER A 29 9.68 3.04 19.18
N GLY A 30 8.76 2.14 19.57
CA GLY A 30 7.59 2.51 20.36
C GLY A 30 6.58 3.31 19.54
N GLU A 31 6.25 2.82 18.33
CA GLU A 31 5.22 3.35 17.45
C GLU A 31 5.53 4.73 16.85
N LYS A 32 6.81 4.97 16.51
CA LYS A 32 7.23 6.21 15.85
C LYS A 32 7.94 5.93 14.54
N VAL A 33 7.36 6.38 13.43
CA VAL A 33 8.04 6.33 12.13
C VAL A 33 8.94 7.54 12.00
N ASP A 34 10.24 7.34 11.83
CA ASP A 34 11.15 8.38 11.35
C ASP A 34 11.03 8.47 9.82
N TRP A 35 10.16 9.36 9.35
CA TRP A 35 9.90 9.52 7.93
C TRP A 35 11.14 9.95 7.16
N ASP A 36 12.08 10.68 7.76
CA ASP A 36 13.31 11.12 7.09
C ASP A 36 14.19 9.93 6.68
N GLN A 37 14.04 8.79 7.35
CA GLN A 37 14.72 7.53 6.99
C GLN A 37 13.97 6.71 5.93
N GLN A 38 12.69 7.01 5.67
CA GLN A 38 11.84 6.27 4.72
C GLN A 38 11.90 6.83 3.29
N SER A 39 13.08 7.22 2.81
CA SER A 39 13.25 7.91 1.52
C SER A 39 12.71 7.13 0.31
N ALA A 40 12.71 5.79 0.35
CA ALA A 40 12.12 4.95 -0.70
C ALA A 40 10.58 5.10 -0.72
N LEU A 41 9.92 4.97 0.42
CA LEU A 41 8.46 5.13 0.53
C LEU A 41 8.02 6.53 0.13
N GLN A 42 8.77 7.56 0.54
CA GLN A 42 8.49 8.94 0.12
C GLN A 42 8.53 9.11 -1.40
N LYS A 43 9.51 8.51 -2.09
CA LYS A 43 9.61 8.57 -3.56
C LYS A 43 8.40 7.93 -4.25
N TYR A 44 7.85 6.85 -3.70
CA TYR A 44 6.60 6.27 -4.23
C TYR A 44 5.42 7.22 -4.07
N ILE A 45 5.24 7.79 -2.86
CA ILE A 45 4.13 8.71 -2.55
C ILE A 45 4.21 9.99 -3.41
N LEU A 46 5.41 10.49 -3.65
CA LEU A 46 5.65 11.67 -4.48
C LEU A 46 5.64 11.37 -5.99
N GLY A 47 5.41 10.11 -6.40
CA GLY A 47 5.38 9.71 -7.81
C GLY A 47 6.75 9.73 -8.50
N GLY A 48 7.84 9.80 -7.74
CA GLY A 48 9.21 9.87 -8.27
C GLY A 48 9.89 8.51 -8.46
N CYS A 49 9.23 7.40 -8.13
CA CYS A 49 9.86 6.07 -8.20
C CYS A 49 9.70 5.35 -9.56
N LEU A 50 8.59 5.55 -10.26
CA LEU A 50 8.27 4.86 -11.52
C LEU A 50 8.08 5.88 -12.66
N ALA A 51 8.42 5.49 -13.90
CA ALA A 51 8.40 6.41 -15.05
C ALA A 51 7.01 7.00 -15.37
N CYS A 52 5.93 6.34 -14.94
CA CYS A 52 4.55 6.78 -15.13
C CYS A 52 3.78 6.89 -13.81
N SER A 53 4.47 6.99 -12.66
CA SER A 53 3.78 7.21 -11.39
C SER A 53 3.41 8.68 -11.21
N PHE A 54 2.23 8.90 -10.63
CA PHE A 54 1.78 10.21 -10.19
C PHE A 54 1.97 10.37 -8.70
N SER A 55 2.11 11.62 -8.24
CA SER A 55 2.05 11.88 -6.80
C SER A 55 0.67 11.51 -6.28
N TRP A 56 0.64 10.88 -5.11
CA TRP A 56 -0.60 10.40 -4.50
C TRP A 56 -1.57 11.53 -4.13
N ILE A 57 -1.10 12.78 -4.06
CA ILE A 57 -1.94 13.97 -3.82
C ILE A 57 -2.73 14.41 -5.07
N GLU A 58 -2.36 13.91 -6.25
CA GLU A 58 -2.92 14.32 -7.54
C GLU A 58 -3.91 13.29 -8.12
N ILE A 59 -4.08 12.16 -7.44
CA ILE A 59 -4.85 11.01 -7.92
C ILE A 59 -5.89 10.54 -6.90
N ASP A 60 -6.89 9.82 -7.40
CA ASP A 60 -7.95 9.28 -6.55
C ASP A 60 -7.53 7.96 -5.89
N GLN A 61 -6.83 7.09 -6.64
CA GLN A 61 -6.53 5.73 -6.19
C GLN A 61 -5.11 5.24 -6.49
N VAL A 62 -4.60 4.39 -5.60
CA VAL A 62 -3.33 3.69 -5.78
C VAL A 62 -3.58 2.19 -5.78
N TYR A 63 -3.12 1.52 -6.84
CA TYR A 63 -3.16 0.07 -6.99
C TYR A 63 -1.84 -0.54 -6.50
N ILE A 64 -1.92 -1.41 -5.49
CA ILE A 64 -0.76 -2.02 -4.82
C ILE A 64 -0.85 -3.54 -4.91
N PRO A 65 -0.08 -4.19 -5.80
CA PRO A 65 0.03 -5.65 -5.81
C PRO A 65 0.84 -6.14 -4.61
N VAL A 66 0.31 -7.12 -3.87
CA VAL A 66 0.97 -7.69 -2.68
C VAL A 66 1.02 -9.20 -2.81
N ASN A 67 2.21 -9.76 -2.62
CA ASN A 67 2.40 -11.20 -2.51
C ASN A 67 2.15 -11.65 -1.07
N VAL A 68 1.18 -12.53 -0.87
CA VAL A 68 0.95 -13.23 0.38
C VAL A 68 1.66 -14.58 0.28
N GLU A 69 2.95 -14.59 0.60
CA GLU A 69 3.85 -15.73 0.38
C GLU A 69 3.37 -17.01 1.05
N THR A 70 2.80 -16.91 2.26
CA THR A 70 2.23 -18.03 3.01
C THR A 70 1.05 -18.71 2.32
N LEU A 71 0.36 -17.98 1.45
CA LEU A 71 -0.77 -18.48 0.65
C LEU A 71 -0.36 -18.77 -0.80
N GLU A 72 0.91 -18.52 -1.16
CA GLU A 72 1.40 -18.55 -2.55
C GLU A 72 0.48 -17.76 -3.51
N HIS A 73 -0.08 -16.64 -3.02
CA HIS A 73 -1.15 -15.91 -3.69
C HIS A 73 -0.89 -14.41 -3.77
N TRP A 74 -1.22 -13.82 -4.92
CA TRP A 74 -1.19 -12.38 -5.11
C TRP A 74 -2.57 -11.77 -4.86
N ILE A 75 -2.60 -10.72 -4.05
CA ILE A 75 -3.77 -9.88 -3.85
C ILE A 75 -3.50 -8.48 -4.42
N LEU A 76 -4.57 -7.76 -4.72
CA LEU A 76 -4.51 -6.37 -5.11
C LEU A 76 -5.15 -5.50 -4.03
N LEU A 77 -4.39 -4.55 -3.51
CA LEU A 77 -4.94 -3.50 -2.65
C LEU A 77 -5.28 -2.29 -3.52
N VAL A 78 -6.47 -1.73 -3.29
CA VAL A 78 -6.87 -0.44 -3.85
C VAL A 78 -7.00 0.52 -2.70
N LEU A 79 -6.04 1.43 -2.64
CA LEU A 79 -6.04 2.50 -1.69
C LEU A 79 -6.76 3.71 -2.29
N ASP A 80 -7.85 4.11 -1.65
CA ASP A 80 -8.57 5.33 -1.99
C ASP A 80 -8.04 6.49 -1.14
N ILE A 81 -7.48 7.50 -1.80
CA ILE A 81 -6.84 8.65 -1.14
C ILE A 81 -7.90 9.49 -0.42
N SER A 82 -9.09 9.62 -1.01
CA SER A 82 -10.15 10.51 -0.51
C SER A 82 -10.82 9.97 0.75
N THR A 83 -11.09 8.66 0.78
CA THR A 83 -11.74 8.00 1.92
C THR A 83 -10.75 7.42 2.92
N ARG A 84 -9.47 7.37 2.56
CA ARG A 84 -8.39 6.74 3.36
C ARG A 84 -8.70 5.28 3.68
N THR A 85 -9.24 4.57 2.69
CA THR A 85 -9.64 3.16 2.82
C THR A 85 -8.83 2.28 1.90
N ILE A 86 -8.42 1.11 2.39
CA ILE A 86 -7.82 0.06 1.58
C ILE A 86 -8.90 -0.99 1.30
N THR A 87 -9.23 -1.18 0.02
CA THR A 87 -10.06 -2.28 -0.45
C THR A 87 -9.16 -3.43 -0.89
N VAL A 88 -9.41 -4.64 -0.39
CA VAL A 88 -8.66 -5.83 -0.75
C VAL A 88 -9.41 -6.60 -1.82
N TYR A 89 -8.77 -6.81 -2.98
CA TYR A 89 -9.23 -7.71 -4.02
C TYR A 89 -8.44 -9.02 -3.91
N ASN A 90 -9.13 -10.06 -3.47
CA ASN A 90 -8.63 -11.43 -3.43
C ASN A 90 -9.37 -12.24 -4.51
N SER A 91 -8.62 -12.85 -5.42
CA SER A 91 -9.19 -13.67 -6.51
C SER A 91 -9.45 -15.13 -6.09
N SER A 92 -8.82 -15.57 -5.01
CA SER A 92 -9.08 -16.88 -4.43
C SER A 92 -10.38 -16.88 -3.62
N LYS A 93 -11.10 -18.00 -3.66
CA LYS A 93 -12.16 -18.28 -2.66
C LYS A 93 -11.45 -18.72 -1.38
N GLY A 94 -10.87 -17.77 -0.67
CA GLY A 94 -10.20 -18.04 0.59
C GLY A 94 -11.19 -18.50 1.67
N ASP A 95 -10.65 -19.10 2.73
CA ASP A 95 -11.39 -19.36 3.96
C ASP A 95 -11.07 -18.31 5.04
N LYS A 96 -11.50 -18.54 6.29
CA LYS A 96 -11.30 -17.59 7.38
C LYS A 96 -9.83 -17.46 7.81
N ASP A 97 -9.05 -18.50 7.62
CA ASP A 97 -7.64 -18.50 7.99
C ASP A 97 -6.85 -17.66 6.97
N ASP A 98 -7.19 -17.79 5.68
CA ASP A 98 -6.67 -16.93 4.61
C ASP A 98 -6.96 -15.44 4.88
N ASP A 99 -8.20 -15.11 5.28
CA ASP A 99 -8.60 -13.74 5.61
C ASP A 99 -7.78 -13.16 6.78
N THR A 100 -7.43 -14.00 7.76
CA THR A 100 -6.62 -13.59 8.92
C THR A 100 -5.19 -13.30 8.49
N ILE A 101 -4.59 -14.19 7.69
CA ILE A 101 -3.23 -14.02 7.14
C ILE A 101 -3.17 -12.75 6.26
N ILE A 102 -4.17 -12.53 5.42
CA ILE A 102 -4.27 -11.31 4.59
C ILE A 102 -4.36 -10.07 5.48
N ARG A 103 -5.18 -10.09 6.54
CA ARG A 103 -5.31 -8.96 7.47
C ARG A 103 -3.99 -8.60 8.15
N GLU A 104 -3.24 -9.60 8.62
CA GLU A 104 -1.92 -9.39 9.20
C GLU A 104 -0.93 -8.83 8.18
N LYS A 105 -1.00 -9.30 6.93
CA LYS A 105 -0.14 -8.82 5.84
C LYS A 105 -0.41 -7.35 5.47
N ILE A 106 -1.67 -6.89 5.54
CA ILE A 106 -2.05 -5.52 5.16
C ILE A 106 -1.97 -4.50 6.31
N GLU A 107 -1.93 -4.96 7.56
CA GLU A 107 -1.86 -4.09 8.75
C GLU A 107 -0.72 -3.04 8.67
N PRO A 108 0.50 -3.39 8.23
CA PRO A 108 1.57 -2.42 8.01
C PRO A 108 1.17 -1.30 7.06
N MET A 109 0.54 -1.64 5.93
CA MET A 109 0.08 -0.64 4.95
C MET A 109 -1.04 0.22 5.54
N ALA A 110 -2.00 -0.39 6.22
CA ALA A 110 -3.13 0.33 6.82
C ALA A 110 -2.70 1.29 7.93
N THR A 111 -1.61 0.98 8.63
CA THR A 111 -1.12 1.77 9.77
C THR A 111 -0.11 2.83 9.34
N LEU A 112 0.84 2.46 8.48
CA LEU A 112 1.98 3.31 8.16
C LEU A 112 1.72 4.26 7.02
N LEU A 113 0.86 3.91 6.04
CA LEU A 113 0.64 4.78 4.90
C LEU A 113 -0.01 6.07 5.41
N PRO A 114 0.76 7.17 5.44
CA PRO A 114 0.25 8.42 5.93
C PRO A 114 -0.59 8.98 4.78
N PHE A 115 -1.89 9.17 4.99
CA PHE A 115 -2.61 10.04 4.07
C PHE A 115 -2.45 11.47 4.57
N CYS A 116 -1.81 12.28 3.71
CA CYS A 116 -1.72 13.73 3.79
C CYS A 116 -3.01 14.37 4.33
#